data_AF-A0A9E3K862-F1
#
_entry.id   AF-A0A9E3K862-F1
#
_cell.length_a   1.000
_cell.length_b   1.000
_cell.length_c   1.000
_cell.angle_alpha   90.00
_cell.angle_beta   90.00
_cell.angle_gamma   90.00
#
_symmetry.space_group_name_H-M   'P 1'
#
loop_
_entity.id
_entity.type
_entity.pdbx_description
1 polymer ?
#
loop_
_entity_poly.entity_id
_entity_poly.type
_entity_poly.pdbx_seq_one_letter_code
_entity_poly.pdbx_strand_id
1 'polypeptide(L)'
;MKLETIAVHGGYTPDPTTRAAAVPIYQTASYAFDSTQHGADLFDLKVPGNIYTRIMNPTQDVLEQRVEALEGGVGALALASGQTAITYAILTIAEAGDNIISAATLYGGTYNLFAHTLPQFGIQTRFADYREPESFARLIDERTKAVYIESIGNPLGNITDIDRIAEVAHRHGVPLIVDNTVATPYLLRPFEHGADIVVHSLTKYLGGHGNSIGGIIVDSGKFPWAEHKERFRRLNEPDVSYHGVVYTEALGA
;
A
#
# COMPACT_ATOMS: atom_id res chain seq x y z
N MET A 1 16.08 1.50 15.22
CA MET A 1 16.61 0.12 15.27
C MET A 1 17.27 -0.17 13.93
N LYS A 2 18.33 -1.00 13.84
CA LYS A 2 18.95 -1.32 12.54
C LYS A 2 18.06 -2.26 11.73
N LEU A 3 18.11 -2.19 10.39
CA LEU A 3 17.26 -3.01 9.51
C LEU A 3 17.41 -4.51 9.78
N GLU A 4 18.62 -4.99 10.04
CA GLU A 4 18.90 -6.41 10.30
C GLU A 4 18.22 -6.88 11.59
N THR A 5 18.11 -6.00 12.60
CA THR A 5 17.40 -6.31 13.84
C THR A 5 15.88 -6.31 13.61
N ILE A 6 15.36 -5.36 12.82
CA ILE A 6 13.93 -5.31 12.46
C ILE A 6 13.53 -6.54 11.65
N ALA A 7 14.36 -6.98 10.69
CA ALA A 7 14.09 -8.15 9.87
C ALA A 7 13.90 -9.43 10.69
N VAL A 8 14.54 -9.53 11.86
CA VAL A 8 14.45 -10.68 12.76
C VAL A 8 13.34 -10.51 13.81
N HIS A 9 13.21 -9.31 14.40
CA HIS A 9 12.40 -9.09 15.60
C HIS A 9 11.18 -8.17 15.40
N GLY A 10 11.13 -7.39 14.31
CA GLY A 10 10.06 -6.43 14.06
C GLY A 10 8.68 -7.09 14.07
N GLY A 11 7.70 -6.41 14.66
CA GLY A 11 6.31 -6.85 14.69
C GLY A 11 6.01 -8.05 15.59
N TYR A 12 6.99 -8.66 16.29
CA TYR A 12 6.73 -9.81 17.16
C TYR A 12 7.40 -9.71 18.52
N THR A 13 6.61 -9.90 19.56
CA THR A 13 7.06 -10.20 20.91
C THR A 13 6.59 -11.60 21.31
N PRO A 14 7.37 -12.36 22.11
CA PRO A 14 7.00 -13.72 22.49
C PRO A 14 5.57 -13.82 23.00
N ASP A 15 4.83 -14.81 22.49
CA ASP A 15 3.41 -15.01 22.81
C ASP A 15 3.19 -15.02 24.34
N PRO A 16 2.28 -14.20 24.88
CA PRO A 16 2.12 -14.08 26.33
C PRO A 16 1.62 -15.38 26.99
N THR A 17 0.95 -16.27 26.26
CA THR A 17 0.37 -17.50 26.79
C THR A 17 1.40 -18.63 26.88
N THR A 18 2.15 -18.85 25.79
CA THR A 18 3.03 -20.00 25.59
C THR A 18 4.51 -19.64 25.65
N ARG A 19 4.84 -18.34 25.58
CA ARG A 19 6.22 -17.82 25.49
C ARG A 19 6.97 -18.34 24.26
N ALA A 20 6.25 -18.70 23.20
CA ALA A 20 6.84 -19.15 21.95
C ALA A 20 7.81 -18.08 21.41
N ALA A 21 9.00 -18.53 20.97
CA ALA A 21 9.98 -17.65 20.35
C ALA A 21 9.72 -17.44 18.85
N ALA A 22 9.07 -18.40 18.19
CA ALA A 22 8.64 -18.30 16.80
C ALA A 22 7.19 -17.83 16.72
N VAL A 23 6.87 -17.08 15.67
CA VAL A 23 5.52 -16.61 15.37
C VAL A 23 4.58 -17.81 15.18
N PRO A 24 3.50 -17.93 15.98
CA PRO A 24 2.51 -18.99 15.77
C PRO A 24 1.74 -18.79 14.46
N ILE A 25 1.31 -19.89 13.84
CA ILE A 25 0.47 -19.87 12.64
C ILE A 25 -0.99 -19.97 13.06
N TYR A 26 -1.72 -18.85 12.97
CA TYR A 26 -3.16 -18.78 13.21
C TYR A 26 -3.95 -19.15 11.96
N GLN A 27 -4.01 -20.46 11.66
CA GLN A 27 -4.81 -21.00 10.55
C GLN A 27 -6.29 -21.11 10.94
N THR A 28 -6.93 -19.97 11.19
CA THR A 28 -8.35 -19.84 11.53
C THR A 28 -9.05 -18.87 10.60
N ALA A 29 -10.37 -19.00 10.42
CA ALA A 29 -11.17 -18.06 9.66
C ALA A 29 -11.73 -16.91 10.52
N SER A 30 -12.08 -17.21 11.78
CA SER A 30 -12.79 -16.30 12.68
C SER A 30 -12.24 -16.39 14.10
N TYR A 31 -12.58 -15.37 14.90
CA TYR A 31 -12.18 -15.23 16.29
C TYR A 31 -13.42 -15.13 17.19
N ALA A 32 -13.32 -15.65 18.41
CA ALA A 32 -14.38 -15.52 19.40
C ALA A 32 -14.38 -14.11 20.01
N PHE A 33 -15.55 -13.63 20.43
CA PHE A 33 -15.69 -12.37 21.17
C PHE A 33 -15.85 -12.64 22.66
N ASP A 34 -15.35 -11.73 23.49
CA ASP A 34 -15.52 -11.82 24.95
C ASP A 34 -16.98 -11.58 25.38
N SER A 35 -17.72 -10.79 24.60
CA SER A 35 -19.13 -10.50 24.81
C SER A 35 -19.79 -9.98 23.52
N THR A 36 -21.12 -9.88 23.50
CA THR A 36 -21.86 -9.27 22.40
C THR A 36 -21.48 -7.80 22.20
N GLN A 37 -21.21 -7.06 23.29
CA GLN A 37 -20.76 -5.67 23.23
C GLN A 37 -19.36 -5.56 22.61
N HIS A 38 -18.42 -6.43 23.00
CA HIS A 38 -17.09 -6.47 22.39
C HIS A 38 -17.19 -6.69 20.87
N GLY A 39 -18.04 -7.63 20.43
CA GLY A 39 -18.30 -7.82 19.00
C GLY A 39 -18.79 -6.55 18.30
N ALA A 40 -19.77 -5.84 18.88
CA ALA A 40 -20.28 -4.59 18.31
C ALA A 40 -19.20 -3.49 18.24
N ASP A 41 -18.40 -3.34 19.30
CA ASP A 41 -17.34 -2.33 19.34
C ASP A 41 -16.22 -2.59 18.32
N LEU A 42 -15.92 -3.86 18.02
CA LEU A 42 -14.99 -4.23 16.94
C LEU A 42 -15.52 -3.82 15.56
N PHE A 43 -16.79 -4.12 15.26
CA PHE A 43 -17.41 -3.74 13.98
C PHE A 43 -17.58 -2.23 13.83
N ASP A 44 -17.74 -1.48 14.92
CA ASP A 44 -17.81 -0.03 14.92
C ASP A 44 -16.43 0.65 14.90
N LEU A 45 -15.32 -0.11 14.85
CA LEU A 45 -13.92 0.38 14.98
C LEU A 45 -13.65 1.15 16.29
N LYS A 46 -14.42 0.92 17.35
CA LYS A 46 -14.23 1.57 18.65
C LYS A 46 -13.06 0.97 19.43
N VAL A 47 -12.80 -0.32 19.21
CA VAL A 47 -11.68 -1.05 19.81
C VAL A 47 -10.94 -1.85 18.73
N PRO A 48 -9.61 -1.97 18.81
CA PRO A 48 -8.87 -2.83 17.91
C PRO A 48 -9.07 -4.30 18.27
N GLY A 49 -9.06 -5.18 17.27
CA GLY A 49 -9.07 -6.62 17.50
C GLY A 49 -9.41 -7.43 16.26
N ASN A 50 -9.31 -8.75 16.39
CA ASN A 50 -9.53 -9.66 15.28
C ASN A 50 -11.00 -10.07 15.20
N ILE A 51 -11.56 -10.04 13.98
CA ILE A 51 -12.93 -10.48 13.70
C ILE A 51 -12.91 -11.68 12.74
N TYR A 52 -12.36 -11.46 11.54
CA TYR A 52 -12.19 -12.46 10.50
C TYR A 52 -10.83 -12.30 9.83
N THR A 53 -10.17 -13.42 9.51
CA THR A 53 -8.86 -13.47 8.83
C THR A 53 -8.85 -12.75 7.47
N ARG A 54 -10.00 -12.57 6.82
CA ARG A 54 -10.09 -11.79 5.58
C ARG A 54 -9.64 -10.33 5.75
N ILE A 55 -9.75 -9.77 6.96
CA ILE A 55 -9.38 -8.37 7.25
C ILE A 55 -8.20 -8.25 8.23
N MET A 56 -8.01 -9.19 9.15
CA MET A 56 -6.91 -9.17 10.12
C MET A 56 -6.61 -10.57 10.66
N ASN A 57 -5.33 -10.92 10.77
CA ASN A 57 -4.86 -12.19 11.33
C ASN A 57 -3.55 -11.96 12.08
N PRO A 58 -3.36 -12.48 13.32
CA PRO A 58 -2.14 -12.23 14.09
C PRO A 58 -0.84 -12.70 13.41
N THR A 59 -0.89 -13.74 12.58
CA THR A 59 0.29 -14.18 11.81
C THR A 59 0.66 -13.16 10.73
N GLN A 60 -0.36 -12.59 10.07
CA GLN A 60 -0.19 -11.59 9.01
C GLN A 60 0.19 -10.24 9.59
N ASP A 61 -0.37 -9.86 10.72
CA ASP A 61 -0.08 -8.62 11.46
C ASP A 61 1.41 -8.50 11.80
N VAL A 62 2.07 -9.60 12.21
CA VAL A 62 3.53 -9.62 12.41
C VAL A 62 4.28 -9.30 11.11
N LEU A 63 3.85 -9.85 9.97
CA LEU A 63 4.46 -9.58 8.67
C LEU A 63 4.25 -8.11 8.27
N GLU A 64 3.03 -7.59 8.46
CA GLU A 64 2.65 -6.21 8.17
C GLU A 64 3.51 -5.23 8.98
N GLN A 65 3.49 -5.34 10.30
CA GLN A 65 4.30 -4.48 11.18
C GLN A 65 5.81 -4.58 10.90
N ARG A 66 6.31 -5.77 10.53
CA ARG A 66 7.73 -5.93 10.21
C ARG A 66 8.10 -5.20 8.92
N VAL A 67 7.30 -5.35 7.87
CA VAL A 67 7.59 -4.68 6.59
C VAL A 67 7.36 -3.17 6.70
N GLU A 68 6.32 -2.74 7.43
CA GLU A 68 6.10 -1.34 7.81
C GLU A 68 7.37 -0.74 8.45
N ALA A 69 7.90 -1.40 9.48
CA ALA A 69 9.10 -0.93 10.18
C ALA A 69 10.36 -0.95 9.31
N LEU A 70 10.45 -1.87 8.34
CA LEU A 70 11.57 -1.93 7.38
C LEU A 70 11.52 -0.79 6.35
N GLU A 71 10.33 -0.43 5.86
CA GLU A 71 10.13 0.70 4.96
C GLU A 71 10.13 2.05 5.68
N GLY A 72 9.82 2.07 6.98
CA GLY A 72 9.65 3.30 7.76
C GLY A 72 8.29 3.97 7.52
N GLY A 73 7.24 3.17 7.34
CA GLY A 73 5.86 3.64 7.19
C GLY A 73 5.11 3.76 8.53
N VAL A 74 3.79 3.93 8.45
CA VAL A 74 2.86 4.01 9.59
C VAL A 74 1.81 2.90 9.63
N GLY A 75 1.77 2.09 8.57
CA GLY A 75 0.89 0.92 8.49
C GLY A 75 1.18 0.12 7.23
N ALA A 76 0.86 -1.18 7.26
CA ALA A 76 0.98 -2.05 6.11
C ALA A 76 -0.18 -3.04 6.01
N LEU A 77 -0.44 -3.54 4.80
CA LEU A 77 -1.51 -4.48 4.50
C LEU A 77 -1.01 -5.61 3.59
N ALA A 78 -0.93 -6.83 4.12
CA ALA A 78 -0.52 -8.02 3.41
C ALA A 78 -1.66 -8.59 2.57
N LEU A 79 -1.34 -8.98 1.33
CA LEU A 79 -2.30 -9.38 0.31
C LEU A 79 -1.85 -10.64 -0.43
N ALA A 80 -2.80 -11.25 -1.15
CA ALA A 80 -2.59 -12.54 -1.82
C ALA A 80 -1.48 -12.52 -2.89
N SER A 81 -1.16 -11.36 -3.47
CA SER A 81 -0.09 -11.21 -4.47
C SER A 81 0.34 -9.76 -4.63
N GLY A 82 1.51 -9.53 -5.25
CA GLY A 82 1.94 -8.17 -5.63
C GLY A 82 0.96 -7.47 -6.59
N GLN A 83 0.31 -8.22 -7.49
CA GLN A 83 -0.73 -7.66 -8.37
C GLN A 83 -1.97 -7.23 -7.60
N THR A 84 -2.35 -7.98 -6.56
CA THR A 84 -3.42 -7.59 -5.63
C THR A 84 -3.05 -6.32 -4.87
N ALA A 85 -1.79 -6.19 -4.42
CA ALA A 85 -1.30 -4.98 -3.74
C ALA A 85 -1.39 -3.74 -4.64
N ILE A 86 -0.89 -3.82 -5.87
CA ILE A 86 -1.00 -2.72 -6.84
C ILE A 86 -2.48 -2.40 -7.12
N THR A 87 -3.30 -3.42 -7.36
CA THR A 87 -4.72 -3.23 -7.68
C THR A 87 -5.47 -2.55 -6.54
N TYR A 88 -5.27 -3.00 -5.30
CA TYR A 88 -5.93 -2.44 -4.13
C TYR A 88 -5.44 -1.02 -3.84
N ALA A 89 -4.15 -0.75 -3.98
CA ALA A 89 -3.62 0.62 -3.81
C ALA A 89 -4.31 1.62 -4.76
N ILE A 90 -4.58 1.23 -6.01
CA ILE A 90 -5.30 2.07 -6.97
C ILE A 90 -6.81 2.13 -6.67
N LEU A 91 -7.48 0.99 -6.54
CA LEU A 91 -8.93 0.93 -6.38
C LEU A 91 -9.44 1.54 -5.06
N THR A 92 -8.58 1.63 -4.05
CA THR A 92 -8.92 2.33 -2.80
C THR A 92 -9.13 3.84 -3.04
N ILE A 93 -8.36 4.46 -3.93
CA ILE A 93 -8.36 5.92 -4.14
C ILE A 93 -8.92 6.38 -5.50
N ALA A 94 -9.23 5.43 -6.39
CA ALA A 94 -9.78 5.71 -7.72
C ALA A 94 -11.08 4.95 -7.99
N GLU A 95 -11.93 5.53 -8.84
CA GLU A 95 -13.20 4.96 -9.31
C GLU A 95 -13.45 5.29 -10.79
N ALA A 96 -14.57 4.81 -11.32
CA ALA A 96 -14.91 5.03 -12.72
C ALA A 96 -14.95 6.53 -13.08
N GLY A 97 -14.28 6.89 -14.17
CA GLY A 97 -14.10 8.28 -14.62
C GLY A 97 -12.85 8.96 -14.06
N ASP A 98 -12.06 8.27 -13.24
CA ASP A 98 -10.75 8.75 -12.79
C ASP A 98 -9.61 8.26 -13.68
N ASN A 99 -8.43 8.83 -13.48
CA ASN A 99 -7.20 8.38 -14.15
C ASN A 99 -6.01 8.28 -13.20
N ILE A 100 -4.99 7.52 -13.61
CA ILE A 100 -3.67 7.49 -12.99
C ILE A 100 -2.60 7.76 -14.04
N ILE A 101 -1.46 8.29 -13.62
CA ILE A 101 -0.28 8.47 -14.47
C ILE A 101 0.74 7.42 -14.09
N SER A 102 1.29 6.70 -15.05
CA SER A 102 2.31 5.69 -14.79
C SER A 102 3.52 5.87 -15.69
N ALA A 103 4.71 5.52 -15.21
CA ALA A 103 5.83 5.25 -16.10
C ALA A 103 5.43 4.16 -17.12
N ALA A 104 5.91 4.27 -18.37
CA ALA A 104 5.65 3.28 -19.42
C ALA A 104 6.47 1.98 -19.28
N THR A 105 7.63 2.05 -18.62
CA THR A 105 8.55 0.92 -18.44
C THR A 105 8.25 0.22 -17.12
N LEU A 106 7.37 -0.78 -17.18
CA LEU A 106 6.88 -1.54 -16.04
C LEU A 106 7.02 -3.04 -16.27
N TYR A 107 6.99 -3.81 -15.18
CA TYR A 107 6.67 -5.22 -15.21
C TYR A 107 5.44 -5.48 -16.08
N GLY A 108 5.56 -6.44 -17.01
CA GLY A 108 4.53 -6.70 -18.02
C GLY A 108 3.14 -7.02 -17.43
N GLY A 109 3.08 -7.64 -16.25
CA GLY A 109 1.81 -7.87 -15.55
C GLY A 109 1.15 -6.57 -15.09
N THR A 110 1.94 -5.66 -14.50
CA THR A 110 1.47 -4.33 -14.09
C THR A 110 1.07 -3.48 -15.28
N TYR A 111 1.86 -3.50 -16.37
CA TYR A 111 1.49 -2.83 -17.61
C TYR A 111 0.15 -3.35 -18.14
N ASN A 112 -0.07 -4.67 -18.15
CA ASN A 112 -1.32 -5.26 -18.60
C ASN A 112 -2.53 -4.85 -17.73
N LEU A 113 -2.35 -4.88 -16.40
CA LEU A 113 -3.34 -4.38 -15.44
C LEU A 113 -3.75 -2.94 -15.77
N PHE A 114 -2.77 -2.06 -15.99
CA PHE A 114 -3.00 -0.64 -16.23
C PHE A 114 -3.55 -0.31 -17.62
N ALA A 115 -3.06 -0.98 -18.66
CA ALA A 115 -3.44 -0.72 -20.04
C ALA A 115 -4.75 -1.39 -20.45
N HIS A 116 -5.14 -2.50 -19.79
CA HIS A 116 -6.24 -3.34 -20.26
C HIS A 116 -7.28 -3.68 -19.18
N THR A 117 -6.88 -3.91 -17.93
CA THR A 117 -7.83 -4.31 -16.89
C THR A 117 -8.50 -3.10 -16.22
N LEU A 118 -7.74 -2.12 -15.74
CA LEU A 118 -8.30 -0.91 -15.10
C LEU A 118 -9.28 -0.14 -16.00
N PRO A 119 -9.03 0.01 -17.32
CA PRO A 119 -10.00 0.66 -18.21
C PRO A 119 -11.36 -0.02 -18.27
N GLN A 120 -11.44 -1.33 -18.02
CA GLN A 120 -12.72 -2.06 -17.95
C GLN A 120 -13.53 -1.69 -16.69
N PHE A 121 -12.86 -1.19 -15.65
CA PHE A 121 -13.50 -0.58 -14.47
C PHE A 121 -13.72 0.94 -14.61
N GLY A 122 -13.45 1.50 -15.80
CA GLY A 122 -13.58 2.93 -16.06
C GLY A 122 -12.44 3.78 -15.49
N ILE A 123 -11.31 3.19 -15.08
CA ILE A 123 -10.12 3.91 -14.61
C ILE A 123 -9.08 3.92 -15.73
N GLN A 124 -8.75 5.11 -16.24
CA GLN A 124 -7.79 5.25 -17.33
C GLN A 124 -6.35 5.32 -16.80
N THR A 125 -5.41 4.61 -17.41
CA THR A 125 -3.98 4.87 -17.21
C THR A 125 -3.42 5.70 -18.35
N ARG A 126 -2.68 6.76 -18.03
CA ARG A 126 -1.91 7.57 -18.99
C ARG A 126 -0.42 7.34 -18.74
N PHE A 127 0.34 7.05 -19.80
CA PHE A 127 1.73 6.66 -19.66
C PHE A 127 2.69 7.82 -19.95
N ALA A 128 3.64 8.01 -19.04
CA ALA A 128 4.67 9.05 -19.08
C ALA A 128 6.07 8.44 -19.28
N ASP A 129 7.03 9.25 -19.73
CA ASP A 129 8.42 8.85 -19.88
C ASP A 129 9.18 9.11 -18.57
N TYR A 130 9.66 8.04 -17.94
CA TYR A 130 10.40 8.13 -16.68
C TYR A 130 11.69 8.97 -16.78
N ARG A 131 12.23 9.15 -17.99
CA ARG A 131 13.44 9.96 -18.24
C ARG A 131 13.17 11.45 -18.22
N GLU A 132 11.90 11.85 -18.32
CA GLU A 132 11.44 13.23 -18.31
C GLU A 132 10.36 13.38 -17.23
N PRO A 133 10.71 13.67 -15.96
CA PRO A 133 9.73 13.81 -14.87
C PRO A 133 8.58 14.78 -15.17
N GLU A 134 8.86 15.87 -15.91
CA GLU A 134 7.81 16.82 -16.34
C GLU A 134 6.80 16.24 -17.34
N SER A 135 7.09 15.09 -17.96
CA SER A 135 6.11 14.38 -18.79
C SER A 135 4.92 13.87 -17.98
N PHE A 136 5.09 13.62 -16.67
CA PHE A 136 4.01 13.27 -15.77
C PHE A 136 3.08 14.47 -15.56
N ALA A 137 3.63 15.65 -15.27
CA ALA A 137 2.86 16.88 -15.04
C ALA A 137 1.89 17.19 -16.18
N ARG A 138 2.34 17.01 -17.44
CA ARG A 138 1.54 17.27 -18.64
C ARG A 138 0.29 16.40 -18.77
N LEU A 139 0.21 15.30 -18.04
CA LEU A 139 -0.89 14.34 -18.11
C LEU A 139 -1.83 14.43 -16.89
N ILE A 140 -1.45 15.18 -15.85
CA ILE A 140 -2.24 15.34 -14.62
C ILE A 140 -3.41 16.30 -14.88
N ASP A 141 -4.60 15.91 -14.45
CA ASP A 141 -5.82 16.74 -14.44
C ASP A 141 -6.55 16.67 -13.09
N GLU A 142 -7.75 17.25 -12.98
CA GLU A 142 -8.54 17.23 -11.74
C GLU A 142 -9.04 15.83 -11.32
N ARG A 143 -8.98 14.83 -12.22
CA ARG A 143 -9.44 13.46 -12.01
C ARG A 143 -8.28 12.47 -11.76
N THR A 144 -7.03 12.91 -11.88
CA THR A 144 -5.86 12.08 -11.59
C THR A 144 -5.82 11.69 -10.10
N LYS A 145 -5.62 10.40 -9.79
CA LYS A 145 -5.61 9.90 -8.40
C LYS A 145 -4.26 9.45 -7.89
N ALA A 146 -3.33 9.11 -8.79
CA ALA A 146 -2.00 8.67 -8.40
C ALA A 146 -1.01 8.86 -9.54
N VAL A 147 0.25 9.03 -9.17
CA VAL A 147 1.40 8.71 -10.01
C VAL A 147 1.96 7.36 -9.57
N TYR A 148 2.29 6.49 -10.52
CA TYR A 148 2.88 5.17 -10.26
C TYR A 148 4.21 5.00 -10.99
N ILE A 149 5.21 4.51 -10.27
CA ILE A 149 6.52 4.14 -10.82
C ILE A 149 7.08 2.86 -10.20
N GLU A 150 8.03 2.24 -10.88
CA GLU A 150 8.90 1.22 -10.29
C GLU A 150 10.22 1.88 -9.89
N SER A 151 10.72 1.55 -8.69
CA SER A 151 12.06 1.96 -8.22
C SER A 151 13.14 1.52 -9.22
N ILE A 152 13.05 0.28 -9.68
CA ILE A 152 13.88 -0.33 -10.72
C ILE A 152 12.93 -0.97 -11.75
N GLY A 153 12.82 -0.36 -12.92
CA GLY A 153 11.90 -0.77 -13.98
C GLY A 153 12.25 -2.13 -14.57
N ASN A 154 11.24 -2.98 -14.76
CA ASN A 154 11.37 -4.27 -15.44
C ASN A 154 10.94 -4.16 -16.92
N PRO A 155 11.65 -4.78 -17.90
CA PRO A 155 12.86 -5.60 -17.79
C PRO A 155 14.18 -4.84 -17.96
N LEU A 156 14.13 -3.54 -18.22
CA LEU A 156 15.32 -2.77 -18.61
C LEU A 156 16.29 -2.49 -17.45
N GLY A 157 15.85 -2.65 -16.20
CA GLY A 157 16.64 -2.32 -15.01
C GLY A 157 16.86 -0.81 -14.85
N ASN A 158 16.02 0.02 -15.46
CA ASN A 158 16.14 1.46 -15.39
C ASN A 158 15.81 1.98 -13.99
N ILE A 159 16.59 2.94 -13.51
CA ILE A 159 16.36 3.60 -12.23
C ILE A 159 15.50 4.83 -12.47
N THR A 160 14.45 4.97 -11.66
CA THR A 160 13.55 6.12 -11.72
C THR A 160 13.97 7.19 -10.71
N ASP A 161 13.95 8.46 -11.11
CA ASP A 161 14.21 9.59 -10.20
C ASP A 161 12.98 9.85 -9.31
N ILE A 162 12.93 9.16 -8.16
CA ILE A 162 11.79 9.19 -7.24
C ILE A 162 11.60 10.61 -6.66
N ASP A 163 12.69 11.28 -6.26
CA ASP A 163 12.66 12.64 -5.70
C ASP A 163 11.96 13.62 -6.66
N ARG A 164 12.39 13.64 -7.93
CA ARG A 164 11.82 14.54 -8.94
C ARG A 164 10.37 14.19 -9.26
N ILE A 165 10.02 12.91 -9.34
CA ILE A 165 8.64 12.51 -9.65
C ILE A 165 7.70 12.79 -8.46
N ALA A 166 8.16 12.60 -7.23
CA ALA A 166 7.43 12.99 -6.03
C ALA A 166 7.15 14.48 -6.03
N GLU A 167 8.17 15.31 -6.28
CA GLU A 167 8.00 16.76 -6.39
C GLU A 167 6.95 17.14 -7.45
N VAL A 168 7.03 16.55 -8.64
CA VAL A 168 6.06 16.77 -9.73
C VAL A 168 4.64 16.40 -9.30
N ALA A 169 4.45 15.24 -8.67
CA ALA A 169 3.15 14.74 -8.23
C ALA A 169 2.55 15.62 -7.14
N HIS A 170 3.35 15.96 -6.12
CA HIS A 170 2.92 16.78 -4.98
C HIS A 170 2.56 18.21 -5.36
N ARG A 171 3.25 18.83 -6.33
CA ARG A 171 2.85 20.15 -6.86
C ARG A 171 1.43 20.18 -7.44
N HIS A 172 0.87 19.02 -7.78
CA HIS A 172 -0.50 18.88 -8.29
C HIS A 172 -1.46 18.23 -7.29
N GLY A 173 -1.02 17.98 -6.05
CA GLY A 173 -1.82 17.32 -5.02
C GLY A 173 -2.17 15.87 -5.35
N VAL A 174 -1.22 15.14 -5.94
CA VAL A 174 -1.37 13.73 -6.32
C VAL A 174 -0.32 12.88 -5.58
N PRO A 175 -0.70 11.75 -4.97
CA PRO A 175 0.25 10.87 -4.28
C PRO A 175 1.10 10.08 -5.26
N LEU A 176 2.34 9.78 -4.85
CA LEU A 176 3.27 8.90 -5.53
C LEU A 176 3.22 7.49 -4.91
N ILE A 177 2.92 6.51 -5.75
CA ILE A 177 3.00 5.08 -5.44
C ILE A 177 4.27 4.51 -6.08
N VAL A 178 5.12 3.88 -5.28
CA VAL A 178 6.36 3.24 -5.76
C VAL A 178 6.31 1.74 -5.54
N ASP A 179 6.48 0.98 -6.62
CA ASP A 179 6.80 -0.45 -6.50
C ASP A 179 8.29 -0.62 -6.19
N ASN A 180 8.55 -1.10 -4.98
CA ASN A 180 9.89 -1.26 -4.43
C ASN A 180 10.35 -2.72 -4.38
N THR A 181 9.68 -3.59 -5.14
CA THR A 181 9.92 -5.05 -5.11
C THR A 181 11.37 -5.43 -5.35
N VAL A 182 12.03 -4.80 -6.34
CA VAL A 182 13.38 -5.20 -6.78
C VAL A 182 14.45 -4.76 -5.79
N ALA A 183 14.39 -3.50 -5.34
CA ALA A 183 15.39 -2.96 -4.43
C ALA A 183 15.20 -3.50 -3.00
N THR A 184 13.96 -3.78 -2.58
CA THR A 184 13.57 -4.06 -1.20
C THR A 184 13.86 -2.89 -0.26
N PRO A 185 13.24 -2.81 0.94
CA PRO A 185 13.58 -1.81 1.95
C PRO A 185 15.06 -1.84 2.39
N TYR A 186 15.79 -2.91 2.09
CA TYR A 186 17.21 -3.04 2.45
C TYR A 186 18.13 -2.17 1.59
N LEU A 187 17.83 -2.00 0.30
CA LEU A 187 18.65 -1.19 -0.61
C LEU A 187 18.10 0.22 -0.82
N LEU A 188 16.77 0.38 -0.75
CA LEU A 188 16.10 1.64 -1.00
C LEU A 188 14.82 1.74 -0.16
N ARG A 189 14.64 2.85 0.55
CA ARG A 189 13.37 3.20 1.20
C ARG A 189 12.74 4.39 0.46
N PRO A 190 11.76 4.19 -0.45
CA PRO A 190 11.17 5.26 -1.25
C PRO A 190 10.54 6.40 -0.44
N PHE A 191 10.13 6.15 0.80
CA PHE A 191 9.60 7.19 1.69
C PHE A 191 10.64 8.25 2.10
N GLU A 192 11.93 7.95 1.96
CA GLU A 192 13.03 8.92 2.13
C GLU A 192 13.18 9.82 0.89
N HIS A 193 12.51 9.45 -0.20
CA HIS A 193 12.55 10.08 -1.51
C HIS A 193 11.19 10.67 -1.95
N GLY A 194 10.27 10.85 -0.99
CA GLY A 194 8.98 11.49 -1.22
C GLY A 194 7.87 10.58 -1.74
N ALA A 195 8.07 9.26 -1.79
CA ALA A 195 6.95 8.35 -2.02
C ALA A 195 5.91 8.43 -0.88
N ASP A 196 4.63 8.27 -1.22
CA ASP A 196 3.53 8.30 -0.26
C ASP A 196 3.06 6.89 0.10
N ILE A 197 3.07 6.00 -0.89
CA ILE A 197 2.68 4.59 -0.76
C ILE A 197 3.76 3.73 -1.41
N VAL A 198 4.14 2.64 -0.75
CA VAL A 198 5.04 1.63 -1.32
C VAL A 198 4.28 0.32 -1.49
N VAL A 199 4.49 -0.35 -2.62
CA VAL A 199 3.97 -1.70 -2.86
C VAL A 199 5.10 -2.68 -3.13
N HIS A 200 4.89 -3.94 -2.73
CA HIS A 200 5.82 -5.03 -3.04
C HIS A 200 5.09 -6.28 -3.51
N SER A 201 5.74 -7.01 -4.41
CA SER A 201 5.54 -8.46 -4.53
C SER A 201 6.45 -9.19 -3.54
N LEU A 202 5.88 -9.61 -2.41
CA LEU A 202 6.56 -10.45 -1.42
C LEU A 202 7.04 -11.79 -2.00
N THR A 203 6.43 -12.25 -3.09
CA THR A 203 6.84 -13.42 -3.89
C THR A 203 8.31 -13.37 -4.33
N LYS A 204 8.93 -12.19 -4.40
CA LYS A 204 10.28 -11.99 -4.92
C LYS A 204 11.31 -12.01 -3.80
N TYR A 205 12.14 -10.98 -3.66
CA TYR A 205 13.30 -10.96 -2.79
C TYR A 205 12.95 -11.04 -1.30
N LEU A 206 11.85 -10.39 -0.86
CA LEU A 206 11.40 -10.48 0.53
C LEU A 206 10.99 -11.90 0.93
N GLY A 207 10.32 -12.63 0.03
CA GLY A 207 10.01 -14.05 0.23
C GLY A 207 11.22 -14.96 0.00
N GLY A 208 12.09 -14.65 -0.97
CA GLY A 208 13.44 -15.21 -1.17
C GLY A 208 13.53 -16.67 -1.64
N HIS A 209 12.50 -17.48 -1.42
CA HIS A 209 12.58 -18.96 -1.52
C HIS A 209 11.74 -19.55 -2.66
N GLY A 210 11.01 -18.72 -3.42
CA GLY A 210 10.27 -19.16 -4.62
C GLY A 210 9.11 -20.13 -4.35
N ASN A 211 8.58 -20.19 -3.12
CA ASN A 211 7.59 -21.18 -2.71
C ASN A 211 6.23 -20.59 -2.30
N SER A 212 6.09 -19.26 -2.29
CA SER A 212 4.89 -18.56 -1.81
C SER A 212 4.62 -17.32 -2.65
N ILE A 213 3.34 -17.01 -2.84
CA ILE A 213 2.90 -15.78 -3.49
C ILE A 213 2.34 -14.85 -2.40
N GLY A 214 2.74 -13.59 -2.45
CA GLY A 214 2.22 -12.56 -1.56
C GLY A 214 2.50 -11.17 -2.11
N GLY A 215 1.77 -10.19 -1.61
CA GLY A 215 2.02 -8.77 -1.82
C GLY A 215 1.80 -8.00 -0.53
N ILE A 216 2.21 -6.74 -0.52
CA ILE A 216 1.99 -5.85 0.61
C ILE A 216 1.93 -4.41 0.11
N ILE A 217 1.09 -3.62 0.77
CA ILE A 217 1.04 -2.16 0.65
C ILE A 217 1.58 -1.59 1.95
N VAL A 218 2.37 -0.53 1.89
CA VAL A 218 2.83 0.23 3.05
C VAL A 218 2.48 1.70 2.84
N ASP A 219 1.90 2.34 3.85
CA ASP A 219 1.58 3.77 3.86
C ASP A 219 2.67 4.54 4.60
N SER A 220 3.10 5.67 4.04
CA SER A 220 4.04 6.59 4.68
C SER A 220 3.42 7.43 5.79
N GLY A 221 2.10 7.66 5.73
CA GLY A 221 1.38 8.62 6.57
C GLY A 221 1.69 10.09 6.27
N LYS A 222 2.38 10.39 5.15
CA LYS A 222 2.86 11.75 4.85
C LYS A 222 2.00 12.53 3.86
N PHE A 223 1.23 11.84 3.01
CA PHE A 223 0.41 12.52 2.01
C PHE A 223 -0.79 13.23 2.70
N PRO A 224 -1.00 14.53 2.47
CA PRO A 224 -2.03 15.31 3.16
C PRO A 224 -3.41 15.08 2.54
N TRP A 225 -3.98 13.88 2.71
CA TRP A 225 -5.28 13.48 2.14
C TRP A 225 -6.41 14.49 2.44
N ALA A 226 -6.38 15.11 3.62
CA ALA A 226 -7.38 16.08 4.07
C ALA A 226 -7.30 17.45 3.39
N GLU A 227 -6.16 17.81 2.79
CA GLU A 227 -5.99 19.05 2.02
C GLU A 227 -6.53 18.91 0.59
N HIS A 228 -6.78 17.67 0.14
CA HIS A 228 -7.19 17.34 -1.22
C HIS A 228 -8.60 16.72 -1.30
N LYS A 229 -9.54 17.24 -0.50
CA LYS A 229 -10.90 16.68 -0.33
C LYS A 229 -11.66 16.46 -1.63
N GLU A 230 -11.61 17.44 -2.54
CA GLU A 230 -12.33 17.35 -3.82
C GLU A 230 -11.82 16.19 -4.70
N ARG A 231 -10.51 15.90 -4.62
CA ARG A 231 -9.86 14.81 -5.33
C ARG A 231 -10.06 13.48 -4.61
N PHE A 232 -10.00 13.42 -3.29
CA PHE A 232 -10.11 12.18 -2.52
C PHE A 232 -11.38 12.14 -1.65
N ARG A 233 -12.54 12.31 -2.28
CA ARG A 233 -13.84 12.37 -1.59
C ARG A 233 -14.13 11.16 -0.72
N ARG A 234 -13.84 9.94 -1.21
CA ARG A 234 -14.04 8.69 -0.44
C ARG A 234 -13.36 8.71 0.93
N LEU A 235 -12.21 9.37 1.05
CA LEU A 235 -11.48 9.46 2.31
C LEU A 235 -11.97 10.61 3.20
N ASN A 236 -12.64 11.61 2.62
CA ASN A 236 -12.95 12.91 3.23
C ASN A 236 -14.44 13.22 3.39
N GLU A 237 -15.32 12.36 2.89
CA GLU A 237 -16.78 12.45 3.01
C GLU A 237 -17.31 11.26 3.82
N PRO A 238 -18.47 11.40 4.49
CA PRO A 238 -19.04 10.32 5.29
C PRO A 238 -19.31 9.05 4.48
N ASP A 239 -18.70 7.94 4.88
CA ASP A 239 -18.92 6.64 4.24
C ASP A 239 -20.24 6.01 4.71
N VAL A 240 -21.20 5.92 3.80
CA VAL A 240 -22.51 5.31 4.04
C VAL A 240 -22.44 3.82 4.38
N SER A 241 -21.38 3.13 3.97
CA SER A 241 -21.15 1.72 4.29
C SER A 241 -20.59 1.52 5.69
N TYR A 242 -20.12 2.60 6.33
CA TYR A 242 -19.44 2.56 7.61
C TYR A 242 -19.94 3.64 8.58
N HIS A 243 -21.26 3.71 8.75
CA HIS A 243 -21.92 4.58 9.76
C HIS A 243 -21.56 6.07 9.65
N GLY A 244 -21.18 6.56 8.47
CA GLY A 244 -20.82 7.95 8.23
C GLY A 244 -19.42 8.33 8.71
N VAL A 245 -18.54 7.35 8.94
CA VAL A 245 -17.13 7.61 9.24
C VAL A 245 -16.49 8.43 8.12
N VAL A 246 -15.71 9.44 8.50
CA VAL A 246 -14.79 10.16 7.62
C VAL A 246 -13.39 9.64 7.92
N TYR A 247 -12.79 8.89 6.97
CA TYR A 247 -11.55 8.15 7.23
C TYR A 247 -10.37 9.06 7.60
N THR A 248 -10.25 10.24 6.99
CA THR A 248 -9.18 11.20 7.34
C THR A 248 -9.34 11.79 8.74
N GLU A 249 -10.56 11.83 9.30
CA GLU A 249 -10.79 12.32 10.66
C GLU A 249 -10.64 11.18 11.69
N ALA A 250 -11.07 9.98 11.35
CA ALA A 250 -11.04 8.82 12.25
C ALA A 250 -9.65 8.15 12.32
N LEU A 251 -8.91 8.14 11.20
CA LEU A 251 -7.66 7.40 11.04
C LEU A 251 -6.49 8.27 10.56
N GLY A 252 -6.73 9.53 10.18
CA GLY A 252 -5.67 10.44 9.74
C GLY A 252 -4.77 10.87 10.89
N ALA A 253 -3.48 11.11 10.58
CA ALA A 253 -2.49 11.65 11.50
C ALA A 253 -2.45 13.18 11.48
#